data_AF-A0A6I2V7I8-F1
#
_entry.id   AF-A0A6I2V7I8-F1
#
_cell.length_a   1.000
_cell.length_b   1.000
_cell.length_c   1.000
_cell.angle_alpha   90.00
_cell.angle_beta   90.00
_cell.angle_gamma   90.00
#
_symmetry.space_group_name_H-M   'P 1'
#
loop_
_entity.id
_entity.type
_entity.pdbx_description
1 polymer ?
#
loop_
_entity_poly.entity_id
_entity_poly.type
_entity_poly.pdbx_seq_one_letter_code
_entity_poly.pdbx_strand_id
1 'polypeptide(L)'
;MVEFPKLKTTPRANGSYDLVVPAKAKITPYITFKGYSQVHLQTFTTAGKDLANVNFQTPTVNIAQALGFLLGVPISAAGQPKQCVIVSTFSTKNVRNLNFEGFIGYGAHGIAGATATISPKLPGAVYFNDNVIPDPAQLLSSKDGGVLWKSVPAGTYKITASKPGNKFASFTATCKPGRVVNANPPWGLYQTSGPGS
;
A
#
# COMPACT_ATOMS: atom_id res chain seq x y z
N MET A 1 -12.43 -10.43 -4.32
CA MET A 1 -11.82 -9.19 -4.90
C MET A 1 -12.91 -8.19 -5.26
N VAL A 2 -12.60 -6.91 -5.48
CA VAL A 2 -13.64 -5.86 -5.67
C VAL A 2 -14.42 -6.01 -6.97
N GLU A 3 -13.72 -6.14 -8.10
CA GLU A 3 -14.31 -6.12 -9.44
C GLU A 3 -14.98 -7.46 -9.78
N PHE A 4 -14.55 -8.53 -9.13
CA PHE A 4 -15.11 -9.87 -9.27
C PHE A 4 -15.45 -10.45 -7.88
N PRO A 5 -16.58 -10.06 -7.26
CA PRO A 5 -16.91 -10.42 -5.88
C PRO A 5 -17.00 -11.92 -5.61
N LYS A 6 -17.30 -12.72 -6.65
CA LYS A 6 -17.34 -14.19 -6.56
C LYS A 6 -15.95 -14.83 -6.48
N LEU A 7 -14.90 -14.12 -6.90
CA LEU A 7 -13.53 -14.63 -6.86
C LEU A 7 -12.90 -14.33 -5.49
N LYS A 8 -12.60 -15.41 -4.78
CA LYS A 8 -11.99 -15.42 -3.44
C LYS A 8 -11.19 -16.70 -3.28
N THR A 9 -10.23 -16.66 -2.36
CA THR A 9 -9.44 -17.81 -1.92
C THR A 9 -9.21 -17.67 -0.42
N THR A 10 -8.80 -18.76 0.23
CA THR A 10 -8.38 -18.75 1.63
C THR A 10 -6.89 -19.06 1.67
N PRO A 11 -6.07 -18.27 2.39
CA PRO A 11 -4.66 -18.58 2.54
C PRO A 11 -4.44 -19.97 3.16
N ARG A 12 -3.36 -20.63 2.73
CA ARG A 12 -2.85 -21.86 3.35
C ARG A 12 -2.34 -21.57 4.76
N ALA A 13 -2.03 -22.61 5.52
CA ALA A 13 -1.50 -22.48 6.89
C ALA A 13 -0.22 -21.62 6.98
N ASN A 14 0.60 -21.59 5.92
CA ASN A 14 1.79 -20.76 5.83
C ASN A 14 1.52 -19.32 5.34
N GLY A 15 0.26 -18.91 5.20
CA GLY A 15 -0.14 -17.58 4.74
C GLY A 15 -0.09 -17.36 3.22
N SER A 16 0.44 -18.31 2.44
CA SER A 16 0.45 -18.23 0.97
C SER A 16 -0.95 -18.44 0.39
N TYR A 17 -1.22 -17.89 -0.79
CA TYR A 17 -2.46 -18.10 -1.50
C TYR A 17 -2.23 -18.04 -3.01
N ASP A 18 -3.14 -18.68 -3.75
CA ASP A 18 -3.25 -18.54 -5.20
C ASP A 18 -4.70 -18.18 -5.53
N LEU A 19 -4.87 -17.30 -6.51
CA LEU A 19 -6.18 -16.86 -6.97
C LEU A 19 -6.14 -16.61 -8.47
N VAL A 20 -6.86 -17.43 -9.24
CA VAL A 20 -7.01 -17.24 -10.68
C VAL A 20 -7.91 -16.03 -10.94
N VAL A 21 -7.45 -15.16 -11.83
CA VAL A 21 -8.11 -13.90 -12.20
C VAL A 21 -8.16 -13.76 -13.72
N PRO A 22 -9.13 -13.02 -14.27
CA PRO A 22 -9.16 -12.74 -15.70
C PRO A 22 -7.90 -12.02 -16.18
N ALA A 23 -7.41 -12.39 -17.36
CA ALA A 23 -6.35 -11.66 -18.04
C ALA A 23 -6.89 -10.32 -18.59
N LYS A 24 -6.02 -9.32 -18.75
CA LYS A 24 -6.36 -7.99 -19.30
C LYS A 24 -7.48 -7.28 -18.51
N ALA A 25 -7.55 -7.53 -17.20
CA ALA A 25 -8.59 -7.00 -16.32
C ALA A 25 -7.99 -6.15 -15.20
N LYS A 26 -8.79 -5.22 -14.69
CA LYS A 26 -8.50 -4.52 -13.44
C LYS A 26 -8.89 -5.40 -12.27
N ILE A 27 -7.98 -5.55 -11.30
CA ILE A 27 -8.25 -6.27 -10.07
C ILE A 27 -7.77 -5.46 -8.85
N THR A 28 -8.62 -5.39 -7.84
CA THR A 28 -8.32 -4.83 -6.53
C THR A 28 -8.56 -5.92 -5.49
N PRO A 29 -7.51 -6.68 -5.13
CA PRO A 29 -7.57 -7.65 -4.04
C PRO A 29 -7.86 -6.95 -2.71
N TYR A 30 -8.56 -7.65 -1.82
CA TYR A 30 -8.74 -7.23 -0.44
C TYR A 30 -8.76 -8.47 0.45
N ILE A 31 -8.43 -8.27 1.73
CA ILE A 31 -8.45 -9.32 2.75
C ILE A 31 -9.37 -8.92 3.91
N THR A 32 -10.03 -9.92 4.47
CA THR A 32 -10.83 -9.79 5.70
C THR A 32 -10.38 -10.87 6.68
N PHE A 33 -10.11 -10.49 7.92
CA PHE A 33 -9.81 -11.42 9.00
C PHE A 33 -10.28 -10.85 10.33
N LYS A 34 -10.84 -11.69 11.20
CA LYS A 34 -11.45 -11.24 12.47
C LYS A 34 -10.38 -10.57 13.35
N GLY A 35 -10.69 -9.39 13.88
CA GLY A 35 -9.76 -8.62 14.73
C GLY A 35 -8.79 -7.72 13.96
N TYR A 36 -8.86 -7.72 12.63
CA TYR A 36 -8.00 -6.93 11.75
C TYR A 36 -8.82 -5.99 10.87
N SER A 37 -8.24 -4.84 10.54
CA SER A 37 -8.84 -3.92 9.60
C SER A 37 -8.76 -4.49 8.19
N GLN A 38 -9.89 -4.49 7.45
CA GLN A 38 -9.86 -4.93 6.06
C GLN A 38 -9.05 -3.95 5.22
N VAL A 39 -8.09 -4.48 4.47
CA VAL A 39 -7.21 -3.69 3.59
C VAL A 39 -7.43 -4.13 2.15
N HIS A 40 -7.48 -3.15 1.26
CA HIS A 40 -7.45 -3.33 -0.18
C HIS A 40 -6.03 -3.08 -0.67
N LEU A 41 -5.57 -3.81 -1.67
CA LEU A 41 -4.31 -3.48 -2.34
C LEU A 41 -4.53 -2.41 -3.41
N GLN A 42 -3.44 -1.97 -4.05
CA GLN A 42 -3.54 -1.19 -5.28
C GLN A 42 -4.41 -1.91 -6.33
N THR A 43 -5.01 -1.14 -7.23
CA THR A 43 -5.67 -1.71 -8.40
C THR A 43 -4.60 -2.10 -9.42
N PHE A 44 -4.46 -3.39 -9.67
CA PHE A 44 -3.59 -3.94 -10.70
C PHE A 44 -4.33 -4.02 -12.04
N THR A 45 -3.58 -3.96 -13.13
CA THR A 45 -4.06 -4.36 -14.46
C THR A 45 -3.30 -5.62 -14.87
N THR A 46 -4.00 -6.75 -14.96
CA THR A 46 -3.37 -8.01 -15.38
C THR A 46 -3.05 -7.94 -16.86
N ALA A 47 -1.88 -8.42 -17.28
CA ALA A 47 -1.45 -8.37 -18.68
C ALA A 47 -1.17 -9.78 -19.24
N GLY A 48 -1.88 -10.80 -18.73
CA GLY A 48 -1.64 -12.21 -19.08
C GLY A 48 -0.39 -12.79 -18.45
N LYS A 49 0.12 -12.15 -17.38
CA LYS A 49 1.22 -12.65 -16.54
C LYS A 49 0.75 -12.69 -15.10
N ASP A 50 1.26 -13.65 -14.35
CA ASP A 50 0.99 -13.77 -12.92
C ASP A 50 1.60 -12.61 -12.13
N LEU A 51 0.87 -12.17 -11.12
CA LEU A 51 1.37 -11.24 -10.13
C LEU A 51 1.94 -12.06 -8.96
N ALA A 52 3.24 -11.98 -8.74
CA ALA A 52 3.91 -12.61 -7.61
C ALA A 52 3.93 -11.67 -6.38
N ASN A 53 4.09 -12.24 -5.19
CA ASN A 53 4.32 -11.51 -3.93
C ASN A 53 3.25 -10.42 -3.67
N VAL A 54 1.99 -10.73 -3.97
CA VAL A 54 0.85 -9.84 -3.71
C VAL A 54 0.49 -9.93 -2.23
N ASN A 55 1.32 -9.31 -1.40
CA ASN A 55 1.26 -9.42 0.06
C ASN A 55 0.19 -8.48 0.64
N PHE A 56 -0.44 -8.89 1.73
CA PHE A 56 -1.31 -8.04 2.53
C PHE A 56 -0.62 -7.65 3.84
N GLN A 57 -0.55 -6.35 4.12
CA GLN A 57 -0.19 -5.83 5.43
C GLN A 57 -1.43 -5.21 6.07
N THR A 58 -2.00 -5.91 7.05
CA THR A 58 -3.24 -5.52 7.72
C THR A 58 -2.97 -5.27 9.22
N PRO A 59 -3.25 -4.06 9.73
CA PRO A 59 -3.15 -3.80 11.16
C PRO A 59 -4.32 -4.45 11.91
N THR A 60 -4.11 -4.76 13.18
CA THR A 60 -5.21 -5.08 14.09
C THR A 60 -6.15 -3.87 14.20
N VAL A 61 -7.41 -4.11 14.58
CA VAL A 61 -8.40 -3.02 14.77
C VAL A 61 -7.88 -1.96 15.75
N ASN A 62 -7.24 -2.36 16.85
CA ASN A 62 -6.70 -1.43 17.85
C ASN A 62 -5.59 -0.54 17.28
N ILE A 63 -4.69 -1.11 16.47
CA ILE A 63 -3.63 -0.34 15.80
C ILE A 63 -4.24 0.61 14.77
N ALA A 64 -5.24 0.17 14.01
CA ALA A 64 -5.95 1.04 13.07
C ALA A 64 -6.62 2.23 13.77
N GLN A 65 -7.24 2.02 14.93
CA GLN A 65 -7.83 3.07 15.75
C GLN A 65 -6.79 4.05 16.30
N ALA A 66 -5.65 3.55 16.81
CA ALA A 66 -4.57 4.39 17.30
C ALA A 66 -3.95 5.27 16.20
N LEU A 67 -3.68 4.69 15.02
CA LEU A 67 -3.23 5.44 13.85
C LEU A 67 -4.28 6.46 13.39
N GLY A 68 -5.56 6.09 13.42
CA GLY A 68 -6.66 6.98 13.12
C GLY A 68 -6.70 8.20 14.04
N PHE A 69 -6.57 8.00 15.35
CA PHE A 69 -6.48 9.07 16.33
C PHE A 69 -5.31 10.01 16.05
N LEU A 70 -4.11 9.46 15.87
CA LEU A 70 -2.90 10.23 15.55
C LEU A 70 -3.06 11.08 14.28
N LEU A 71 -3.73 10.53 13.27
CA LEU A 71 -3.91 11.20 11.97
C LEU A 71 -5.13 12.12 11.91
N GLY A 72 -5.98 12.13 12.94
CA GLY A 72 -7.28 12.80 12.91
C GLY A 72 -8.25 12.19 11.90
N VAL A 73 -8.17 10.87 11.67
CA VAL A 73 -9.03 10.11 10.77
C VAL A 73 -10.06 9.34 11.60
N PRO A 74 -11.36 9.61 11.47
CA PRO A 74 -12.39 8.85 12.17
C PRO A 74 -12.40 7.39 11.72
N ILE A 75 -12.20 6.47 12.68
CA ILE A 75 -12.20 5.01 12.47
C ILE A 75 -13.44 4.40 13.16
N SER A 76 -14.14 3.52 12.45
CA SER A 76 -15.27 2.75 12.97
C SER A 76 -14.82 1.68 13.98
N ALA A 77 -15.77 1.11 14.73
CA ALA A 77 -15.50 -0.02 15.62
C ALA A 77 -14.90 -1.24 14.90
N ALA A 78 -15.18 -1.41 13.61
CA ALA A 78 -14.60 -2.46 12.76
C ALA A 78 -13.20 -2.13 12.21
N GLY A 79 -12.60 -1.01 12.63
CA GLY A 79 -11.26 -0.60 12.21
C GLY A 79 -11.20 0.07 10.83
N GLN A 80 -12.34 0.49 10.26
CA GLN A 80 -12.39 1.15 8.95
C GLN A 80 -12.53 2.66 9.03
N PRO A 81 -11.80 3.42 8.19
CA PRO A 81 -11.90 4.88 8.18
C PRO A 81 -13.20 5.34 7.51
N LYS A 82 -13.77 6.46 7.97
CA LYS A 82 -15.00 7.03 7.37
C LYS A 82 -14.82 7.37 5.89
N GLN A 83 -13.68 7.99 5.54
CA GLN A 83 -13.25 8.24 4.18
C GLN A 83 -12.05 7.34 3.83
N CYS A 84 -11.68 7.27 2.55
CA CYS A 84 -10.58 6.40 2.15
C CYS A 84 -9.25 6.88 2.73
N VAL A 85 -8.35 5.94 3.04
CA VAL A 85 -6.94 6.20 3.32
C VAL A 85 -6.11 5.44 2.30
N ILE A 86 -5.15 6.11 1.67
CA ILE A 86 -4.19 5.48 0.75
C ILE A 86 -2.84 5.43 1.46
N VAL A 87 -2.18 4.28 1.46
CA VAL A 87 -0.85 4.06 2.02
C VAL A 87 0.01 3.37 0.98
N SER A 88 1.30 3.70 0.95
CA SER A 88 2.28 3.04 0.09
C SER A 88 3.67 3.09 0.73
N THR A 89 4.59 2.32 0.15
CA THR A 89 6.02 2.37 0.51
C THR A 89 6.87 2.72 -0.71
N PHE A 90 7.92 3.54 -0.54
CA PHE A 90 8.97 3.74 -1.54
C PHE A 90 9.96 2.56 -1.55
N SER A 91 9.52 1.39 -1.97
CA SER A 91 10.30 0.15 -1.82
C SER A 91 11.60 0.16 -2.62
N THR A 92 12.70 -0.33 -2.03
CA THR A 92 13.94 -0.59 -2.78
C THR A 92 13.73 -1.68 -3.83
N LYS A 93 14.53 -1.68 -4.90
CA LYS A 93 14.47 -2.76 -5.90
C LYS A 93 14.85 -4.14 -5.30
N ASN A 94 15.61 -4.14 -4.21
CA ASN A 94 16.17 -5.33 -3.59
C ASN A 94 15.10 -6.20 -2.90
N VAL A 95 13.98 -5.61 -2.46
CA VAL A 95 12.90 -6.38 -1.82
C VAL A 95 11.94 -7.04 -2.81
N ARG A 96 12.11 -6.81 -4.12
CA ARG A 96 11.15 -7.27 -5.15
C ARG A 96 11.10 -8.77 -5.33
N ASN A 97 12.27 -9.40 -5.32
CA ASN A 97 12.43 -10.81 -5.68
C ASN A 97 12.76 -11.68 -4.46
N LEU A 98 12.64 -11.14 -3.25
CA LEU A 98 12.82 -11.92 -2.04
C LEU A 98 11.67 -12.92 -1.89
N ASN A 99 12.00 -14.10 -1.37
CA ASN A 99 10.99 -14.98 -0.79
C ASN A 99 10.44 -14.36 0.50
N PHE A 100 9.39 -14.95 1.07
CA PHE A 100 8.74 -14.36 2.24
C PHE A 100 9.68 -14.20 3.45
N GLU A 101 10.58 -15.18 3.69
CA GLU A 101 11.56 -15.12 4.78
C GLU A 101 12.57 -13.99 4.59
N GLY A 102 13.17 -13.88 3.41
CA GLY A 102 14.07 -12.78 3.08
C GLY A 102 13.37 -11.43 3.13
N PHE A 103 12.09 -11.38 2.72
CA PHE A 103 11.29 -10.18 2.79
C PHE A 103 11.10 -9.68 4.22
N ILE A 104 10.71 -10.55 5.16
CA ILE A 104 10.56 -10.17 6.57
C ILE A 104 11.91 -9.87 7.24
N GLY A 105 12.99 -10.55 6.83
CA GLY A 105 14.33 -10.36 7.37
C GLY A 105 15.09 -9.13 6.85
N TYR A 106 14.64 -8.52 5.75
CA TYR A 106 15.34 -7.37 5.13
C TYR A 106 15.36 -6.11 6.02
N GLY A 107 14.45 -6.00 6.98
CA GLY A 107 14.30 -4.81 7.82
C GLY A 107 13.66 -3.66 7.04
N ALA A 108 14.32 -2.50 6.98
CA ALA A 108 13.77 -1.31 6.34
C ALA A 108 13.65 -1.50 4.81
N HIS A 109 12.42 -1.56 4.30
CA HIS A 109 12.15 -1.83 2.88
C HIS A 109 12.26 -0.61 1.96
N GLY A 110 12.39 0.59 2.53
CA GLY A 110 12.17 1.86 1.83
C GLY A 110 13.42 2.55 1.30
N ILE A 111 13.17 3.66 0.60
CA ILE A 111 14.17 4.61 0.13
C ILE A 111 13.92 5.94 0.83
N ALA A 112 14.91 6.41 1.58
CA ALA A 112 14.86 7.72 2.23
C ALA A 112 15.01 8.87 1.22
N GLY A 113 14.45 10.04 1.53
CA GLY A 113 14.62 11.26 0.75
C GLY A 113 13.77 11.33 -0.53
N ALA A 114 12.74 10.50 -0.67
CA ALA A 114 11.78 10.54 -1.77
C ALA A 114 10.53 11.32 -1.40
N THR A 115 9.83 11.82 -2.42
CA THR A 115 8.50 12.44 -2.29
C THR A 115 7.50 11.72 -3.18
N ALA A 116 6.21 11.86 -2.88
CA ALA A 116 5.15 11.38 -3.74
C ALA A 116 4.12 12.45 -4.06
N THR A 117 3.53 12.32 -5.25
CA THR A 117 2.41 13.14 -5.69
C THR A 117 1.23 12.26 -6.07
N ILE A 118 0.03 12.83 -5.99
CA ILE A 118 -1.22 12.15 -6.28
C ILE A 118 -2.02 12.96 -7.30
N SER A 119 -2.64 12.26 -8.25
CA SER A 119 -3.54 12.83 -9.25
C SER A 119 -4.87 12.07 -9.28
N PRO A 120 -6.04 12.73 -9.20
CA PRO A 120 -6.25 14.16 -8.99
C PRO A 120 -5.58 14.69 -7.70
N LYS A 121 -5.21 15.98 -7.70
CA LYS A 121 -4.46 16.58 -6.59
C LYS A 121 -5.29 16.58 -5.31
N LEU A 122 -4.67 16.13 -4.22
CA LEU A 122 -5.19 16.17 -2.86
C LEU A 122 -4.26 17.02 -1.98
N PRO A 123 -4.65 17.31 -0.72
CA PRO A 123 -3.69 17.77 0.28
C PRO A 123 -2.43 16.89 0.34
N GLY A 124 -1.34 17.49 0.80
CA GLY A 124 -0.01 16.87 0.81
C GLY A 124 0.02 15.51 1.49
N ALA A 125 0.98 14.68 1.06
CA ALA A 125 1.22 13.38 1.66
C ALA A 125 1.77 13.53 3.10
N VAL A 126 1.48 12.55 3.94
CA VAL A 126 2.08 12.41 5.27
C VAL A 126 3.10 11.27 5.20
N TYR A 127 4.34 11.52 5.61
CA TYR A 127 5.41 10.53 5.59
C TYR A 127 5.58 9.89 6.97
N PHE A 128 6.06 8.64 6.98
CA PHE A 128 6.37 7.93 8.21
C PHE A 128 7.81 8.21 8.62
N ASN A 129 8.05 8.51 9.89
CA ASN A 129 9.39 8.72 10.43
C ASN A 129 10.18 7.41 10.64
N ASP A 130 11.39 7.51 11.18
CA ASP A 130 12.27 6.37 11.44
C ASP A 130 11.75 5.40 12.52
N ASN A 131 10.72 5.81 13.27
CA ASN A 131 10.01 4.94 14.22
C ASN A 131 8.73 4.35 13.60
N VAL A 132 8.54 4.49 12.28
CA VAL A 132 7.35 3.99 11.55
C VAL A 132 6.05 4.64 12.05
N ILE A 133 6.13 5.92 12.43
CA ILE A 133 4.97 6.71 12.88
C ILE A 133 4.70 7.80 11.83
N PRO A 134 3.45 7.96 11.35
CA PRO A 134 3.07 9.09 10.51
C PRO A 134 3.38 10.43 11.16
N ASP A 135 4.18 11.26 10.51
CA ASP A 135 4.64 12.55 11.01
C ASP A 135 4.28 13.67 9.99
N PRO A 136 3.30 14.53 10.31
CA PRO A 136 2.93 15.66 9.45
C PRO A 136 4.04 16.70 9.23
N ALA A 137 5.04 16.76 10.12
CA ALA A 137 6.19 17.66 9.98
C ALA A 137 7.27 17.08 9.06
N GLN A 138 7.24 15.77 8.81
CA GLN A 138 8.20 15.13 7.93
C GLN A 138 7.85 15.39 6.46
N LEU A 139 8.83 15.90 5.72
CA LEU A 139 8.64 16.33 4.32
C LEU A 139 9.06 15.27 3.28
N LEU A 140 9.88 14.31 3.69
CA LEU A 140 10.50 13.30 2.84
C LEU A 140 10.33 11.91 3.45
N SER A 141 10.44 10.86 2.64
CA SER A 141 10.42 9.49 3.16
C SER A 141 11.62 9.18 4.08
N SER A 142 11.37 8.37 5.11
CA SER A 142 12.40 7.71 5.92
C SER A 142 12.98 6.48 5.22
N LYS A 143 13.91 5.77 5.89
CA LYS A 143 14.41 4.47 5.41
C LYS A 143 13.32 3.38 5.35
N ASP A 144 12.27 3.48 6.15
CA ASP A 144 11.10 2.58 6.05
C ASP A 144 10.25 2.91 4.83
N GLY A 145 10.26 4.17 4.39
CA GLY A 145 9.68 4.60 3.13
C GLY A 145 8.16 4.71 3.14
N GLY A 146 7.51 4.73 4.30
CA GLY A 146 6.06 4.86 4.40
C GLY A 146 5.56 6.24 3.98
N VAL A 147 4.44 6.27 3.25
CA VAL A 147 3.71 7.49 2.88
C VAL A 147 2.21 7.23 2.83
N LEU A 148 1.40 8.21 3.22
CA LEU A 148 -0.05 8.11 3.17
C LEU A 148 -0.76 9.40 2.75
N TRP A 149 -2.01 9.23 2.31
CA TRP A 149 -3.01 10.28 2.15
C TRP A 149 -4.24 9.92 2.96
N LYS A 150 -4.69 10.86 3.77
CA LYS A 150 -5.86 10.72 4.65
C LYS A 150 -7.10 11.39 4.05
N SER A 151 -8.28 10.95 4.49
CA SER A 151 -9.57 11.53 4.13
C SER A 151 -9.80 11.66 2.62
N VAL A 152 -9.35 10.67 1.86
CA VAL A 152 -9.39 10.66 0.40
C VAL A 152 -10.84 10.48 -0.08
N PRO A 153 -11.36 11.36 -0.94
CA PRO A 153 -12.68 11.20 -1.55
C PRO A 153 -12.79 9.91 -2.38
N ALA A 154 -14.03 9.52 -2.68
CA ALA A 154 -14.25 8.42 -3.61
C ALA A 154 -13.72 8.79 -5.01
N GLY A 155 -13.02 7.86 -5.66
CA GLY A 155 -12.40 8.12 -6.95
C GLY A 155 -11.26 7.17 -7.27
N THR A 156 -10.65 7.36 -8.43
CA THR A 156 -9.45 6.64 -8.85
C THR A 156 -8.29 7.62 -8.91
N TYR A 157 -7.18 7.26 -8.26
CA TYR A 157 -6.01 8.10 -8.12
C TYR A 157 -4.77 7.40 -8.68
N LYS A 158 -3.92 8.15 -9.36
CA LYS A 158 -2.57 7.73 -9.74
C LYS A 158 -1.58 8.38 -8.78
N ILE A 159 -0.71 7.56 -8.19
CA ILE A 159 0.34 8.01 -7.29
C ILE A 159 1.69 7.80 -7.96
N THR A 160 2.56 8.81 -7.91
CA THR A 160 3.91 8.77 -8.46
C THR A 160 4.92 9.20 -7.40
N ALA A 161 6.17 8.74 -7.55
CA ALA A 161 7.27 9.08 -6.66
C ALA A 161 8.35 9.87 -7.40
N SER A 162 9.10 10.70 -6.66
CA SER A 162 10.23 11.47 -7.16
C SER A 162 11.40 11.47 -6.18
N LYS A 163 12.59 11.20 -6.71
CA LYS A 163 13.89 11.38 -6.04
C LYS A 163 14.98 11.44 -7.11
N PRO A 164 15.93 12.40 -7.07
CA PRO A 164 17.04 12.45 -8.02
C PRO A 164 17.80 11.11 -8.13
N GLY A 165 18.16 10.74 -9.35
CA GLY A 165 18.87 9.48 -9.65
C GLY A 165 18.04 8.21 -9.45
N ASN A 166 16.74 8.29 -9.15
CA ASN A 166 15.89 7.13 -8.95
C ASN A 166 14.69 7.17 -9.89
N LYS A 167 14.28 6.00 -10.39
CA LYS A 167 12.99 5.83 -11.07
C LYS A 167 12.12 4.89 -10.26
N PHE A 168 10.83 5.18 -10.23
CA PHE A 168 9.84 4.43 -9.49
C PHE A 168 8.68 4.04 -10.38
N ALA A 169 8.07 2.90 -10.07
CA ALA A 169 6.76 2.59 -10.58
C ALA A 169 5.70 3.53 -9.98
N SER A 170 4.67 3.83 -10.76
CA SER A 170 3.44 4.44 -10.27
C SER A 170 2.41 3.36 -9.99
N PHE A 171 1.47 3.62 -9.08
CA PHE A 171 0.34 2.72 -8.84
C PHE A 171 -0.99 3.45 -8.93
N THR A 172 -2.07 2.66 -9.04
CA THR A 172 -3.45 3.15 -9.04
C THR A 172 -4.14 2.74 -7.74
N ALA A 173 -4.82 3.69 -7.10
CA ALA A 173 -5.67 3.45 -5.94
C ALA A 173 -7.13 3.75 -6.28
N THR A 174 -8.04 2.82 -5.99
CA THR A 174 -9.48 3.03 -6.15
C THR A 174 -10.15 3.19 -4.79
N CYS A 175 -10.45 4.44 -4.44
CA CYS A 175 -11.01 4.84 -3.17
C CYS A 175 -12.54 4.82 -3.15
N LYS A 176 -13.08 4.38 -2.01
CA LYS A 176 -14.48 4.49 -1.59
C LYS A 176 -14.49 4.74 -0.07
N PRO A 177 -15.57 5.30 0.50
CA PRO A 177 -15.74 5.36 1.96
C PRO A 177 -15.50 4.00 2.60
N GLY A 178 -14.86 3.95 3.77
CA GLY A 178 -14.56 2.69 4.45
C GLY A 178 -13.33 1.93 3.94
N ARG A 179 -12.54 2.48 2.99
CA ARG A 179 -11.38 1.75 2.43
C ARG A 179 -10.05 2.23 2.99
N VAL A 180 -9.23 1.28 3.40
CA VAL A 180 -7.77 1.42 3.37
C VAL A 180 -7.25 0.78 2.09
N VAL A 181 -6.56 1.56 1.25
CA VAL A 181 -5.81 1.07 0.08
C VAL A 181 -4.33 1.07 0.43
N ASN A 182 -3.71 -0.10 0.53
CA ASN A 182 -2.30 -0.25 0.84
C ASN A 182 -1.54 -0.82 -0.37
N ALA A 183 -0.73 0.00 -1.00
CA ALA A 183 0.20 -0.41 -2.04
C ALA A 183 1.55 -0.76 -1.41
N ASN A 184 1.57 -1.84 -0.62
CA ASN A 184 2.73 -2.24 0.17
C ASN A 184 3.81 -2.96 -0.65
N PRO A 185 5.04 -3.10 -0.10
CA PRO A 185 6.11 -3.81 -0.76
C PRO A 185 5.72 -5.26 -1.08
N PRO A 186 6.22 -5.82 -2.20
CA PRO A 186 7.15 -5.20 -3.15
C PRO A 186 6.48 -4.32 -4.23
N TRP A 187 5.19 -4.05 -4.10
CA TRP A 187 4.40 -3.23 -5.02
C TRP A 187 4.33 -1.76 -4.55
N GLY A 188 3.45 -0.96 -5.15
CA GLY A 188 3.36 0.47 -4.88
C GLY A 188 4.45 1.28 -5.58
N LEU A 189 5.09 2.16 -4.81
CA LEU A 189 6.15 3.07 -5.30
C LEU A 189 7.51 2.38 -5.27
N TYR A 190 7.61 1.20 -5.87
CA TYR A 190 8.86 0.46 -5.90
C TYR A 190 9.85 1.05 -6.91
N GLN A 191 11.13 1.03 -6.55
CA GLN A 191 12.21 1.48 -7.39
C GLN A 191 12.38 0.56 -8.60
N THR A 192 12.36 1.12 -9.80
CA THR A 192 12.67 0.43 -11.06
C THR A 192 14.13 0.59 -11.46
N SER A 193 14.77 1.71 -11.09
CA SER A 193 16.20 1.98 -11.30
C SER A 193 16.73 2.95 -10.24
N GLY A 194 18.03 2.92 -9.97
CA GLY A 194 18.68 3.70 -8.91
C GLY A 194 19.89 4.51 -9.41
N PRO A 195 20.59 5.24 -8.53
CA PRO A 195 21.75 6.01 -8.94
C PRO A 195 22.84 5.07 -9.49
N GLY A 196 23.29 5.31 -10.72
CA GLY A 196 24.33 4.51 -11.37
C GLY A 196 23.88 3.17 -11.98
N SER A 197 22.58 2.94 -12.15
CA SER A 197 22.03 1.79 -12.89
C SER A 197 21.76 2.09 -14.36
#